data_AF-A0A067KAX9-F1
#
_entry.id   AF-A0A067KAX9-F1
#
_cell.length_a   1.000
_cell.length_b   1.000
_cell.length_c   1.000
_cell.angle_alpha   90.00
_cell.angle_beta   90.00
_cell.angle_gamma   90.00
#
_symmetry.space_group_name_H-M   'P 1'
#
loop_
_entity.id
_entity.type
_entity.pdbx_description
1 polymer ?
#
loop_
_entity_poly.entity_id
_entity_poly.type
_entity_poly.pdbx_seq_one_letter_code
_entity_poly.pdbx_strand_id
1 'polypeptide(L)'
;MAAATKVVVSRPVTFVTGNAKKLEEVRAIIGQSIPLRSKKIDLPELQGEPEAICKEKARLAAKEVKGPVLVEDTCLCYNALKGLPGPYIKWFLEKTGLKGLNNLLDAYDDKSAYALCVFSFALGPDSEPITFEGKTMGKIVPARGPTDFGWDPVFQPDGYELTFAEMPKEEKNKISHRFRALALVKDHFAEAGYVFETDEPNGNEQNASDKSKEDAADKNENDNSTPVKRKMEDGGEAEEDAARKKKLKGDDK
;
A
#
# COMPACT_ATOMS: atom_id res chain seq x y z
N MET A 1 40.01 -19.70 -2.91
CA MET A 1 38.70 -19.05 -2.81
C MET A 1 38.83 -17.65 -3.37
N ALA A 2 38.07 -17.29 -4.41
CA ALA A 2 38.04 -15.92 -4.90
C ALA A 2 37.31 -15.05 -3.85
N ALA A 3 37.90 -13.92 -3.46
CA ALA A 3 37.22 -12.95 -2.62
C ALA A 3 35.98 -12.45 -3.38
N ALA A 4 34.80 -12.56 -2.79
CA ALA A 4 33.59 -11.98 -3.37
C ALA A 4 33.81 -10.48 -3.55
N THR A 5 33.77 -10.01 -4.80
CA THR A 5 33.89 -8.59 -5.13
C THR A 5 32.71 -7.85 -4.48
N LYS A 6 32.98 -7.06 -3.45
CA LYS A 6 31.96 -6.25 -2.77
C LYS A 6 31.44 -5.18 -3.74
N VAL A 7 30.13 -5.13 -3.93
CA VAL A 7 29.50 -4.07 -4.72
C VAL A 7 29.20 -2.90 -3.79
N VAL A 8 29.97 -1.83 -3.92
CA VAL A 8 29.75 -0.62 -3.11
C VAL A 8 28.59 0.17 -3.70
N VAL A 9 27.61 0.50 -2.86
CA VAL A 9 26.39 1.23 -3.22
C VAL A 9 26.36 2.53 -2.40
N SER A 10 26.63 3.65 -3.05
CA SER A 10 26.72 4.96 -2.38
C SER A 10 25.38 5.59 -2.01
N ARG A 11 24.25 4.89 -2.25
CA ARG A 11 22.90 5.41 -2.04
C ARG A 11 21.97 4.33 -1.48
N PRO A 12 21.04 4.67 -0.58
CA PRO A 12 19.97 3.76 -0.19
C PRO A 12 19.14 3.28 -1.40
N VAL A 13 18.53 2.11 -1.29
CA VAL A 13 17.60 1.58 -2.28
C VAL A 13 16.30 2.40 -2.25
N THR A 14 15.85 2.85 -3.41
CA THR A 14 14.58 3.58 -3.54
C THR A 14 13.45 2.61 -3.82
N PHE A 15 12.57 2.41 -2.84
CA PHE A 15 11.29 1.74 -3.09
C PHE A 15 10.32 2.71 -3.79
N VAL A 16 9.99 2.42 -5.05
CA VAL A 16 9.06 3.26 -5.81
C VAL A 16 7.63 2.79 -5.59
N THR A 17 6.90 3.55 -4.78
CA THR A 17 5.49 3.26 -4.47
C THR A 17 4.74 4.52 -4.08
N GLY A 18 3.46 4.58 -4.45
CA GLY A 18 2.50 5.55 -3.92
C GLY A 18 1.58 4.98 -2.84
N ASN A 19 1.71 3.68 -2.51
CA ASN A 19 0.82 2.99 -1.59
C ASN A 19 1.44 2.87 -0.19
N ALA A 20 0.90 3.63 0.76
CA ALA A 20 1.40 3.69 2.14
C ALA A 20 1.35 2.34 2.87
N LYS A 21 0.31 1.53 2.63
CA LYS A 21 0.16 0.21 3.27
C LYS A 21 1.17 -0.80 2.73
N LYS A 22 1.46 -0.77 1.41
CA LYS A 22 2.56 -1.55 0.83
C LYS A 22 3.89 -1.16 1.46
N LEU A 23 4.18 0.13 1.57
CA LEU A 23 5.40 0.62 2.21
C LEU A 23 5.52 0.13 3.66
N GLU A 24 4.43 0.17 4.43
CA GLU A 24 4.40 -0.29 5.80
C GLU A 24 4.71 -1.80 5.92
N GLU A 25 4.11 -2.64 5.07
CA GLU A 25 4.42 -4.07 5.03
C GLU A 25 5.87 -4.34 4.60
N VAL A 26 6.36 -3.66 3.55
CA VAL A 26 7.75 -3.80 3.08
C VAL A 26 8.75 -3.43 4.18
N ARG A 27 8.52 -2.31 4.88
CA ARG A 27 9.38 -1.89 6.01
C ARG A 27 9.36 -2.90 7.14
N ALA A 28 8.20 -3.43 7.49
CA ALA A 28 8.07 -4.45 8.54
C ALA A 28 8.86 -5.73 8.19
N ILE A 29 8.87 -6.14 6.92
CA ILE A 29 9.50 -7.38 6.47
C ILE A 29 11.02 -7.21 6.21
N ILE A 30 11.43 -6.13 5.54
CA ILE A 30 12.86 -5.85 5.27
C ILE A 30 13.60 -5.51 6.55
N GLY A 31 12.95 -4.79 7.49
CA GLY A 31 13.60 -4.31 8.70
C GLY A 31 14.82 -3.43 8.38
N GLN A 32 15.95 -3.76 8.97
CA GLN A 32 17.23 -3.06 8.77
C GLN A 32 18.16 -3.76 7.76
N SER A 33 17.67 -4.80 7.08
CA SER A 33 18.51 -5.62 6.18
C SER A 33 19.01 -4.83 4.97
N ILE A 34 18.24 -3.84 4.52
CA ILE A 34 18.54 -3.01 3.34
C ILE A 34 18.18 -1.56 3.68
N PRO A 35 19.11 -0.58 3.52
CA PRO A 35 18.79 0.83 3.64
C PRO A 35 17.75 1.24 2.59
N LEU A 36 16.51 1.48 3.04
CA LEU A 36 15.37 1.72 2.16
C LEU A 36 14.83 3.14 2.33
N ARG A 37 14.71 3.88 1.24
CA ARG A 37 13.89 5.11 1.16
C ARG A 37 12.71 4.89 0.23
N SER A 38 11.60 5.59 0.44
CA SER A 38 10.45 5.53 -0.46
C SER A 38 10.34 6.78 -1.30
N LYS A 39 10.00 6.65 -2.59
CA LYS A 39 9.68 7.79 -3.46
C LYS A 39 8.44 7.47 -4.29
N LYS A 40 7.48 8.38 -4.32
CA LYS A 40 6.34 8.29 -5.25
C LYS A 40 6.81 8.81 -6.61
N ILE A 41 6.77 7.95 -7.63
CA ILE A 41 7.04 8.29 -9.03
C ILE A 41 5.84 7.78 -9.82
N ASP A 42 5.34 8.62 -10.72
CA ASP A 42 4.29 8.19 -11.65
C ASP A 42 4.95 7.37 -12.75
N LEU A 43 4.61 6.09 -12.82
CA LEU A 43 5.12 5.14 -13.80
C LEU A 43 3.94 4.53 -14.55
N PRO A 44 4.10 4.20 -15.84
CA PRO A 44 3.02 3.59 -16.60
C PRO A 44 2.64 2.23 -16.01
N GLU A 45 1.34 1.97 -15.94
CA GLU A 45 0.79 0.64 -15.62
C GLU A 45 0.80 -0.19 -16.91
N LEU A 46 1.88 -0.93 -17.12
CA LEU A 46 2.12 -1.72 -18.34
C LEU A 46 1.22 -2.96 -18.42
N GLN A 47 1.02 -3.47 -19.63
CA GLN A 47 0.30 -4.73 -19.88
C GLN A 47 1.28 -5.84 -20.25
N GLY A 48 0.90 -7.09 -19.96
CA GLY A 48 1.72 -8.27 -20.23
C GLY A 48 1.77 -9.23 -19.06
N GLU A 49 2.82 -10.06 -19.05
CA GLU A 49 3.07 -11.01 -17.97
C GLU A 49 3.63 -10.31 -16.72
N PRO A 50 3.30 -10.78 -15.50
CA PRO A 50 3.70 -10.11 -14.24
C PRO A 50 5.19 -9.80 -14.13
N GLU A 51 6.05 -10.75 -14.48
CA GLU A 51 7.50 -10.57 -14.43
C GLU A 51 7.97 -9.47 -15.39
N ALA A 52 7.51 -9.52 -16.65
CA ALA A 52 7.89 -8.56 -17.67
C ALA A 52 7.43 -7.13 -17.33
N ILE A 53 6.21 -6.99 -16.81
CA ILE A 53 5.68 -5.71 -16.31
C ILE A 53 6.59 -5.15 -15.23
N CYS A 54 6.86 -5.93 -14.19
CA CYS A 54 7.63 -5.47 -13.03
C CYS A 54 9.08 -5.12 -13.41
N LYS A 55 9.68 -5.93 -14.29
CA LYS A 55 11.03 -5.72 -14.81
C LYS A 55 11.13 -4.42 -15.59
N GLU A 56 10.20 -4.15 -16.50
CA GLU A 56 10.20 -2.90 -17.26
C GLU A 56 9.91 -1.69 -16.37
N LYS A 57 9.00 -1.83 -15.40
CA LYS A 57 8.76 -0.81 -14.36
C LYS A 57 10.04 -0.47 -13.59
N ALA A 58 10.89 -1.45 -13.28
CA ALA A 58 12.18 -1.21 -12.64
C ALA A 58 13.14 -0.43 -13.55
N ARG A 59 13.19 -0.74 -14.85
CA ARG A 59 14.02 0.02 -15.82
C ARG A 59 13.59 1.47 -15.89
N LEU A 60 12.29 1.73 -15.98
CA LEU A 60 11.73 3.09 -16.01
C LEU A 60 12.01 3.83 -14.70
N ALA A 61 11.78 3.17 -13.55
CA ALA A 61 12.09 3.73 -12.24
C ALA A 61 13.57 4.09 -12.09
N ALA A 62 14.48 3.23 -12.57
CA ALA A 62 15.92 3.44 -12.46
C ALA A 62 16.39 4.66 -13.26
N LYS A 63 15.81 4.89 -14.46
CA LYS A 63 16.07 6.08 -15.28
C LYS A 63 15.67 7.37 -14.56
N GLU A 64 14.51 7.38 -13.91
CA GLU A 64 13.99 8.53 -13.16
C GLU A 64 14.77 8.79 -11.85
N VAL A 65 15.13 7.73 -11.14
CA VAL A 65 15.84 7.83 -9.85
C VAL A 65 17.34 8.08 -10.03
N LYS A 66 17.93 7.61 -11.13
CA LYS A 66 19.38 7.61 -11.38
C LYS A 66 20.15 6.95 -10.24
N GLY A 67 19.74 5.74 -9.88
CA GLY A 67 20.34 4.96 -8.79
C GLY A 67 19.55 3.70 -8.46
N PRO A 68 19.86 3.05 -7.31
CA PRO A 68 19.25 1.79 -6.95
C PRO A 68 17.75 1.93 -6.70
N VAL A 69 16.97 1.09 -7.35
CA VAL A 69 15.51 1.07 -7.24
C VAL A 69 15.00 -0.33 -6.96
N LEU A 70 13.95 -0.39 -6.15
CA LEU A 70 13.13 -1.56 -5.94
C LEU A 70 11.70 -1.16 -6.32
N VAL A 71 11.06 -1.93 -7.18
CA VAL A 71 9.65 -1.76 -7.54
C VAL A 71 8.88 -3.03 -7.21
N GLU A 72 7.57 -2.89 -7.01
CA GLU A 72 6.67 -4.01 -6.72
C GLU A 72 5.47 -3.98 -7.67
N ASP A 73 5.07 -5.17 -8.14
CA ASP A 73 3.74 -5.42 -8.66
C ASP A 73 3.07 -6.59 -7.93
N THR A 74 1.76 -6.45 -7.72
CA THR A 74 0.96 -7.42 -6.96
C THR A 74 -0.19 -7.90 -7.85
N CYS A 75 -0.28 -9.21 -8.01
CA CYS A 75 -1.30 -9.87 -8.80
C CYS A 75 -2.20 -10.72 -7.90
N LEU A 76 -3.47 -10.83 -8.28
CA LEU A 76 -4.37 -11.86 -7.77
C LEU A 76 -4.84 -12.69 -8.97
N CYS A 77 -4.48 -13.97 -8.97
CA CYS A 77 -4.56 -14.83 -10.14
C CYS A 77 -5.54 -15.97 -9.89
N TYR A 78 -6.59 -16.08 -10.69
CA TYR A 78 -7.56 -17.17 -10.55
C TYR A 78 -7.19 -18.31 -11.50
N ASN A 79 -7.10 -19.54 -10.99
CA ASN A 79 -6.67 -20.68 -11.79
C ASN A 79 -7.68 -20.99 -12.90
N ALA A 80 -8.98 -20.92 -12.60
CA ALA A 80 -10.07 -21.06 -13.58
C ALA A 80 -10.01 -20.04 -14.73
N LEU A 81 -9.44 -18.85 -14.50
CA LEU A 81 -9.25 -17.80 -15.51
C LEU A 81 -7.82 -17.75 -16.05
N LYS A 82 -7.06 -18.84 -15.92
CA LYS A 82 -5.67 -18.96 -16.40
C LYS A 82 -4.77 -17.83 -15.91
N GLY A 83 -4.95 -17.42 -14.65
CA GLY A 83 -4.14 -16.40 -13.99
C GLY A 83 -4.71 -14.98 -14.04
N LEU A 84 -5.80 -14.72 -14.77
CA LEU A 84 -6.52 -13.45 -14.70
C LEU A 84 -7.33 -13.33 -13.38
N PRO A 85 -7.62 -12.11 -12.89
CA PRO A 85 -7.27 -10.80 -13.46
C PRO A 85 -5.77 -10.46 -13.37
N GLY A 86 -5.01 -11.16 -12.52
CA GLY A 86 -3.55 -11.08 -12.47
C GLY A 86 -3.05 -9.65 -12.21
N PRO A 87 -2.17 -9.09 -13.07
CA PRO A 87 -1.64 -7.75 -12.89
C PRO A 87 -2.71 -6.65 -13.00
N TYR A 88 -3.87 -6.98 -13.56
CA TYR A 88 -4.98 -6.04 -13.76
C TYR A 88 -5.91 -5.93 -12.55
N ILE A 89 -5.61 -6.64 -11.45
CA ILE A 89 -6.49 -6.75 -10.27
C ILE A 89 -6.95 -5.39 -9.71
N LYS A 90 -6.11 -4.35 -9.76
CA LYS A 90 -6.46 -2.99 -9.33
C LYS A 90 -7.73 -2.49 -10.03
N TRP A 91 -7.78 -2.63 -11.35
CA TRP A 91 -8.89 -2.17 -12.19
C TRP A 91 -10.14 -3.02 -11.97
N PHE A 92 -9.97 -4.34 -11.85
CA PHE A 92 -11.08 -5.24 -11.54
C PHE A 92 -11.69 -4.93 -10.18
N LEU A 93 -10.87 -4.73 -9.15
CA LEU A 93 -11.34 -4.34 -7.82
C LEU A 93 -12.07 -2.98 -7.87
N GLU A 94 -11.51 -1.99 -8.55
CA GLU A 94 -12.11 -0.65 -8.66
C GLU A 94 -13.49 -0.69 -9.34
N LYS A 95 -13.62 -1.44 -10.45
CA LYS A 95 -14.85 -1.44 -11.25
C LYS A 95 -15.92 -2.41 -10.76
N THR A 96 -15.51 -3.54 -10.18
CA THR A 96 -16.43 -4.61 -9.81
C THR A 96 -16.63 -4.72 -8.30
N GLY A 97 -15.73 -4.14 -7.50
CA GLY A 97 -15.72 -4.26 -6.05
C GLY A 97 -15.40 -5.69 -5.58
N LEU A 98 -15.35 -5.88 -4.26
CA LEU A 98 -15.07 -7.20 -3.66
C LEU A 98 -16.11 -8.25 -4.06
N LYS A 99 -17.39 -7.87 -4.12
CA LYS A 99 -18.46 -8.76 -4.57
C LYS A 99 -18.24 -9.18 -6.02
N GLY A 100 -17.93 -8.22 -6.90
CA GLY A 100 -17.67 -8.53 -8.30
C GLY A 100 -16.48 -9.45 -8.50
N LEU A 101 -15.38 -9.25 -7.75
CA LEU A 101 -14.23 -10.16 -7.78
C LEU A 101 -14.59 -11.61 -7.44
N ASN A 102 -15.43 -11.82 -6.42
CA ASN A 102 -15.92 -13.16 -6.09
C ASN A 102 -16.83 -13.71 -7.21
N ASN A 103 -17.77 -12.90 -7.69
CA ASN A 103 -18.75 -13.29 -8.72
C ASN A 103 -18.11 -13.64 -10.07
N LEU A 104 -16.91 -13.13 -10.38
CA LEU A 104 -16.17 -13.51 -11.60
C LEU A 104 -15.95 -15.02 -11.73
N LEU A 105 -15.98 -15.74 -10.60
CA LEU A 105 -15.83 -17.18 -10.57
C LEU A 105 -17.14 -17.94 -10.47
N ASP A 106 -18.32 -17.29 -10.44
CA ASP A 106 -19.61 -17.97 -10.23
C ASP A 106 -19.86 -19.13 -11.20
N ALA A 107 -19.43 -18.99 -12.46
CA ALA A 107 -19.58 -19.99 -13.51
C ALA A 107 -18.56 -21.15 -13.47
N TYR A 108 -17.62 -21.13 -12.52
CA TYR A 108 -16.52 -22.09 -12.44
C TYR A 108 -16.54 -22.83 -11.10
N ASP A 109 -16.44 -24.16 -11.11
CA ASP A 109 -16.34 -24.94 -9.87
C ASP A 109 -15.01 -24.67 -9.15
N ASP A 110 -13.94 -24.47 -9.92
CA ASP A 110 -12.61 -24.16 -9.39
C ASP A 110 -12.56 -22.73 -8.86
N LYS A 111 -12.49 -22.60 -7.54
CA LYS A 111 -12.29 -21.33 -6.83
C LYS A 111 -10.84 -21.10 -6.41
N SER A 112 -9.92 -21.98 -6.80
CA SER A 112 -8.51 -21.86 -6.42
C SER A 112 -7.86 -20.67 -7.11
N ALA A 113 -6.98 -20.02 -6.37
CA ALA A 113 -6.29 -18.81 -6.79
C ALA A 113 -4.93 -18.73 -6.12
N TYR A 114 -4.11 -17.80 -6.59
CA TYR A 114 -2.89 -17.44 -5.89
C TYR A 114 -2.68 -15.94 -5.90
N ALA A 115 -2.14 -15.44 -4.79
CA ALA A 115 -1.58 -14.12 -4.71
C ALA A 115 -0.11 -14.18 -5.16
N LEU A 116 0.30 -13.27 -6.04
CA LEU A 116 1.67 -13.16 -6.54
C LEU A 116 2.20 -11.76 -6.25
N CYS A 117 3.37 -11.69 -5.61
CA CYS A 117 4.17 -10.48 -5.49
C CYS A 117 5.40 -10.65 -6.36
N VAL A 118 5.65 -9.67 -7.23
CA VAL A 118 6.89 -9.57 -7.98
C VAL A 118 7.62 -8.32 -7.50
N PHE A 119 8.84 -8.50 -7.01
CA PHE A 119 9.78 -7.40 -6.83
C PHE A 119 10.78 -7.39 -7.97
N SER A 120 11.13 -6.20 -8.45
CA SER A 120 12.23 -6.03 -9.41
C SER A 120 13.22 -5.00 -8.88
N PHE A 121 14.49 -5.40 -8.79
CA PHE A 121 15.60 -4.56 -8.34
C PHE A 121 16.49 -4.19 -9.52
N ALA A 122 16.84 -2.91 -9.64
CA ALA A 122 17.86 -2.43 -10.56
C ALA A 122 18.86 -1.55 -9.79
N LEU A 123 20.15 -1.75 -10.05
CA LEU A 123 21.22 -0.98 -9.41
C LEU A 123 21.32 0.45 -9.97
N GLY A 124 20.91 0.66 -11.22
CA GLY A 124 20.88 1.96 -11.88
C GLY A 124 20.27 1.91 -13.29
N PRO A 125 20.29 3.03 -14.04
CA PRO A 125 19.65 3.14 -15.35
C PRO A 125 20.09 2.10 -16.39
N ASP A 126 21.36 1.68 -16.32
CA ASP A 126 21.98 0.77 -17.29
C ASP A 126 22.12 -0.67 -16.77
N SER A 127 21.64 -0.96 -15.55
CA SER A 127 21.68 -2.31 -14.99
C SER A 127 20.47 -3.11 -15.42
N GLU A 128 20.67 -4.37 -15.81
CA GLU A 128 19.56 -5.29 -16.05
C GLU A 128 18.85 -5.61 -14.72
N PRO A 129 17.51 -5.42 -14.62
CA PRO A 129 16.83 -5.69 -13.36
C PRO A 129 16.75 -7.18 -13.04
N ILE A 130 16.81 -7.49 -11.76
CA ILE A 130 16.67 -8.84 -11.19
C ILE A 130 15.28 -8.93 -10.56
N THR A 131 14.56 -10.01 -10.87
CA THR A 131 13.16 -10.24 -10.48
C THR A 131 13.06 -11.29 -9.36
N PHE A 132 12.14 -11.09 -8.43
CA PHE A 132 11.92 -11.96 -7.28
C PHE A 132 10.42 -12.21 -7.12
N GLU A 133 10.01 -13.48 -7.20
CA GLU A 133 8.61 -13.87 -7.11
C GLU A 133 8.28 -14.57 -5.79
N GLY A 134 7.23 -14.10 -5.13
CA GLY A 134 6.61 -14.79 -4.01
C GLY A 134 5.15 -15.11 -4.33
N LYS A 135 4.75 -16.36 -4.11
CA LYS A 135 3.39 -16.85 -4.36
C LYS A 135 2.78 -17.41 -3.08
N THR A 136 1.51 -17.12 -2.84
CA THR A 136 0.70 -17.78 -1.79
C THR A 136 -0.53 -18.38 -2.46
N MET A 137 -0.68 -19.70 -2.33
CA MET A 137 -1.84 -20.44 -2.83
C MET A 137 -3.04 -20.25 -1.89
N GLY A 138 -4.24 -20.32 -2.44
CA GLY A 138 -5.47 -20.14 -1.71
C GLY A 138 -6.70 -20.32 -2.58
N LYS A 139 -7.80 -19.73 -2.12
CA LYS A 139 -9.08 -19.72 -2.83
C LYS A 139 -9.79 -18.39 -2.69
N ILE A 140 -10.66 -18.10 -3.66
CA ILE A 140 -11.53 -16.95 -3.64
C ILE A 140 -12.81 -17.28 -2.90
N VAL A 141 -13.18 -16.41 -1.96
CA VAL A 141 -14.32 -16.58 -1.06
C VAL A 141 -15.15 -15.31 -0.99
N PRO A 142 -16.42 -15.38 -0.56
CA PRO A 142 -17.19 -14.19 -0.24
C PRO A 142 -16.44 -13.32 0.76
N ALA A 143 -16.49 -12.00 0.56
CA ALA A 143 -15.68 -11.04 1.30
C ALA A 143 -15.93 -11.12 2.82
N ARG A 144 -14.86 -11.22 3.61
CA ARG A 144 -14.90 -11.15 5.08
C ARG A 144 -13.75 -10.31 5.62
N GLY A 145 -13.95 -9.69 6.79
CA GLY A 145 -12.97 -8.81 7.43
C GLY A 145 -12.99 -7.35 6.94
N PRO A 146 -12.05 -6.51 7.42
CA PRO A 146 -11.93 -5.10 7.04
C PRO A 146 -11.67 -4.90 5.54
N THR A 147 -12.33 -3.93 4.92
CA THR A 147 -12.26 -3.68 3.46
C THR A 147 -11.29 -2.56 3.08
N ASP A 148 -10.39 -2.19 3.98
CA ASP A 148 -9.52 -1.03 3.86
C ASP A 148 -8.25 -1.32 3.05
N PHE A 149 -7.93 -2.59 2.76
CA PHE A 149 -6.75 -2.98 2.00
C PHE A 149 -7.03 -3.95 0.84
N GLY A 150 -7.35 -3.36 -0.32
CA GLY A 150 -7.35 -4.08 -1.59
C GLY A 150 -8.36 -5.23 -1.63
N TRP A 151 -7.90 -6.37 -2.12
CA TRP A 151 -8.70 -7.59 -2.33
C TRP A 151 -8.52 -8.63 -1.22
N ASP A 152 -7.78 -8.30 -0.15
CA ASP A 152 -7.56 -9.18 1.00
C ASP A 152 -8.84 -9.84 1.55
N PRO A 153 -10.01 -9.16 1.58
CA PRO A 153 -11.25 -9.78 2.08
C PRO A 153 -11.76 -10.98 1.27
N VAL A 154 -11.37 -11.11 0.00
CA VAL A 154 -11.87 -12.19 -0.87
C VAL A 154 -10.86 -13.33 -1.05
N PHE A 155 -9.69 -13.25 -0.43
CA PHE A 155 -8.64 -14.27 -0.57
C PHE A 155 -8.42 -15.00 0.76
N GLN A 156 -8.67 -16.31 0.76
CA GLN A 156 -8.37 -17.21 1.87
C GLN A 156 -7.14 -18.06 1.50
N PRO A 157 -5.99 -17.88 2.17
CA PRO A 157 -4.80 -18.68 1.90
C PRO A 157 -4.98 -20.14 2.33
N ASP A 158 -4.31 -21.06 1.64
CA ASP A 158 -4.35 -22.47 1.98
C ASP A 158 -3.82 -22.74 3.39
N GLY A 159 -4.49 -23.63 4.13
CA GLY A 159 -4.16 -23.97 5.52
C GLY A 159 -4.78 -23.03 6.57
N TYR A 160 -5.59 -22.05 6.15
CA TYR A 160 -6.27 -21.10 7.04
C TYR A 160 -7.76 -21.01 6.72
N GLU A 161 -8.57 -20.69 7.73
CA GLU A 161 -10.01 -20.39 7.58
C GLU A 161 -10.29 -18.88 7.49
N LEU A 162 -9.31 -18.05 7.84
CA LEU A 162 -9.39 -16.60 7.77
C LEU A 162 -9.02 -16.09 6.38
N THR A 163 -9.68 -15.03 5.93
CA THR A 163 -9.19 -14.24 4.78
C THR A 163 -7.95 -13.44 5.19
N PHE A 164 -7.17 -12.95 4.22
CA PHE A 164 -6.05 -12.06 4.54
C PHE A 164 -6.47 -10.81 5.32
N ALA A 165 -7.70 -10.32 5.12
CA ALA A 165 -8.22 -9.18 5.87
C ALA A 165 -8.54 -9.52 7.33
N GLU A 166 -8.95 -10.75 7.61
CA GLU A 166 -9.25 -11.22 8.97
C GLU A 166 -7.97 -11.59 9.76
N MET A 167 -6.85 -11.84 9.07
CA MET A 167 -5.60 -12.24 9.71
C MET A 167 -4.93 -11.07 10.46
N PRO A 168 -4.39 -11.30 11.66
CA PRO A 168 -3.44 -10.37 12.27
C PRO A 168 -2.25 -10.13 11.34
N LYS A 169 -1.79 -8.87 11.27
CA LYS A 169 -0.73 -8.45 10.36
C LYS A 169 0.56 -9.28 10.49
N GLU A 170 0.96 -9.62 11.72
CA GLU A 170 2.14 -10.44 11.99
C GLU A 170 2.02 -11.86 11.42
N GLU A 171 0.83 -12.47 11.51
CA GLU A 171 0.58 -13.80 10.96
C GLU A 171 0.53 -13.77 9.43
N LYS A 172 -0.17 -12.78 8.85
CA LYS A 172 -0.17 -12.56 7.40
C LYS A 172 1.25 -12.40 6.86
N ASN A 173 2.09 -11.63 7.56
CA ASN A 173 3.47 -11.38 7.17
C ASN A 173 4.38 -12.62 7.21
N LYS A 174 3.97 -13.74 7.80
CA LYS A 174 4.75 -14.99 7.76
C LYS A 174 4.50 -15.81 6.50
N ILE A 175 3.32 -15.66 5.89
CA ILE A 175 2.87 -16.52 4.78
C ILE A 175 2.63 -15.77 3.47
N SER A 176 2.60 -14.44 3.51
CA SER A 176 2.20 -13.64 2.36
C SER A 176 3.18 -13.76 1.19
N HIS A 177 2.61 -13.63 0.00
CA HIS A 177 3.31 -13.54 -1.27
C HIS A 177 4.38 -12.44 -1.23
N ARG A 178 4.09 -11.30 -0.59
CA ARG A 178 5.05 -10.21 -0.36
C ARG A 178 6.21 -10.63 0.53
N PHE A 179 5.95 -11.31 1.65
CA PHE A 179 7.01 -11.82 2.52
C PHE A 179 7.93 -12.79 1.78
N ARG A 180 7.33 -13.75 1.07
CA ARG A 180 8.09 -14.74 0.28
C ARG A 180 8.99 -14.08 -0.76
N ALA A 181 8.48 -13.06 -1.46
CA ALA A 181 9.28 -12.32 -2.44
C ALA A 181 10.39 -11.50 -1.78
N LEU A 182 10.11 -10.84 -0.66
CA LEU A 182 11.11 -10.06 0.08
C LEU A 182 12.17 -10.91 0.77
N ALA A 183 11.86 -12.17 1.13
CA ALA A 183 12.87 -13.12 1.60
C ALA A 183 13.93 -13.34 0.51
N LEU A 184 13.50 -13.58 -0.73
CA LEU A 184 14.41 -13.72 -1.88
C LEU A 184 15.22 -12.43 -2.15
N VAL A 185 14.59 -11.26 -1.99
CA VAL A 185 15.32 -9.99 -2.08
C VAL A 185 16.41 -9.93 -1.01
N LYS A 186 16.11 -10.28 0.25
CA LYS A 186 17.09 -10.26 1.34
C LYS A 186 18.24 -11.23 1.09
N ASP A 187 17.93 -12.44 0.64
CA ASP A 187 18.93 -13.47 0.31
C ASP A 187 19.86 -12.98 -0.79
N HIS A 188 19.32 -12.39 -1.86
CA HIS A 188 20.12 -11.77 -2.93
C HIS A 188 21.06 -10.69 -2.40
N PHE A 189 20.57 -9.79 -1.53
CA PHE A 189 21.41 -8.72 -0.98
C PHE A 189 22.52 -9.25 -0.06
N ALA A 190 22.24 -10.33 0.70
CA ALA A 190 23.22 -10.98 1.55
C ALA A 190 24.30 -11.71 0.74
N GLU A 191 23.90 -12.39 -0.34
CA GLU A 191 24.80 -13.17 -1.21
C GLU A 191 25.65 -12.29 -2.13
N ALA A 192 25.07 -11.22 -2.69
CA ALA A 192 25.75 -10.32 -3.62
C ALA A 192 26.80 -9.40 -2.94
N GLY A 193 26.82 -9.36 -1.60
CA GLY A 193 27.83 -8.61 -0.84
C GLY A 193 27.77 -7.10 -1.05
N TYR A 194 26.56 -6.53 -1.19
CA TYR A 194 26.40 -5.08 -1.28
C TYR A 194 26.87 -4.39 0.00
N VAL A 195 27.68 -3.35 -0.15
CA VAL A 195 28.11 -2.49 0.96
C VAL A 195 27.55 -1.10 0.72
N PHE A 196 26.72 -0.62 1.64
CA PHE A 196 26.16 0.72 1.54
C PHE A 196 27.08 1.73 2.22
N GLU A 197 27.54 2.73 1.48
CA GLU A 197 28.23 3.88 2.08
C GLU A 197 27.16 4.75 2.73
N THR A 198 27.17 4.81 4.07
CA THR A 198 26.31 5.73 4.81
C THR A 198 27.09 7.02 5.03
N ASP A 199 26.97 7.96 4.09
CA ASP A 199 27.32 9.35 4.38
C ASP A 199 26.18 9.96 5.18
N GLU A 200 26.25 9.90 6.52
CA GLU A 200 25.83 10.95 7.45
C GLU A 200 26.48 10.72 8.82
N PRO A 201 27.11 11.75 9.44
CA PRO A 201 27.57 11.68 10.81
C PRO A 201 26.36 11.58 11.75
N ASN A 202 26.51 10.85 12.86
CA ASN A 202 25.55 10.87 13.96
C ASN A 202 25.27 12.32 14.39
N GLY A 203 24.21 12.92 13.86
CA GLY A 203 23.65 14.19 14.30
C GLY A 203 22.91 14.00 15.62
N ASN A 204 23.65 13.67 16.68
CA ASN A 204 23.16 13.74 18.05
C ASN A 204 23.94 14.83 18.78
N GLU A 205 23.64 16.09 18.46
CA GLU A 205 23.95 17.25 19.30
C GLU A 205 23.26 18.50 18.71
N GLN A 206 21.95 18.61 18.93
CA GLN A 206 21.25 19.90 18.91
C GLN A 206 20.09 19.83 19.90
N ASN A 207 20.47 19.84 21.18
CA ASN A 207 19.55 20.20 22.26
C ASN A 207 20.36 20.76 23.44
N ALA A 208 20.91 21.96 23.25
CA ALA A 208 21.47 22.76 24.34
C ALA A 208 21.60 24.24 23.94
N SER A 209 20.48 24.90 23.61
CA SER A 209 20.36 26.36 23.75
C SER A 209 18.93 26.84 23.49
N ASP A 210 18.00 26.48 24.37
CA ASP A 210 16.82 27.33 24.62
C ASP A 210 16.23 27.02 26.00
N LYS A 211 16.95 27.46 27.03
CA LYS A 211 16.47 27.58 28.42
C LYS A 211 17.10 28.82 29.05
N SER A 212 16.62 29.98 28.64
CA SER A 212 16.70 31.21 29.44
C SER A 212 15.87 32.29 28.76
N LYS A 213 14.56 32.31 29.00
CA LYS A 213 13.67 33.48 28.89
C LYS A 213 12.24 33.13 29.30
N GLU A 214 12.08 32.68 30.53
CA GLU A 214 10.83 32.78 31.29
C GLU A 214 11.25 33.17 32.69
N ASP A 215 11.15 34.47 33.00
CA ASP A 215 11.03 35.07 34.33
C ASP A 215 11.30 36.59 34.21
N ALA A 216 10.28 37.34 33.78
CA ALA A 216 10.10 38.76 34.13
C ALA A 216 8.79 39.28 33.52
N ALA A 217 7.72 39.29 34.31
CA ALA A 217 6.80 40.43 34.47
C ALA A 217 5.50 39.96 35.14
N ASP A 218 5.44 40.14 36.46
CA ASP A 218 4.18 40.33 37.18
C ASP A 218 4.29 41.67 37.91
N LYS A 219 3.40 42.61 37.58
CA LYS A 219 2.69 43.51 38.52
C LYS A 219 1.94 44.66 37.82
N ASN A 220 0.66 44.73 38.20
CA ASN A 220 -0.25 45.89 38.34
C ASN A 220 -0.70 46.61 37.07
N GLU A 221 -1.96 47.04 36.89
CA GLU A 221 -3.11 47.25 37.79
C GLU A 221 -4.38 47.53 36.92
N ASN A 222 -5.57 47.26 37.46
CA ASN A 222 -6.93 47.89 37.33
C ASN A 222 -7.32 48.70 36.05
N ASP A 223 -8.57 48.71 35.53
CA ASP A 223 -9.86 48.91 36.19
C ASP A 223 -11.06 48.68 35.20
N ASN A 224 -12.22 48.35 35.80
CA ASN A 224 -13.65 48.45 35.40
C ASN A 224 -14.12 48.64 33.94
N SER A 225 -15.09 47.80 33.52
CA SER A 225 -16.54 48.10 33.61
C SER A 225 -17.41 47.07 32.84
N THR A 226 -18.47 46.57 33.48
CA THR A 226 -19.62 45.85 32.86
C THR A 226 -20.80 46.83 32.65
N PRO A 227 -22.00 46.43 32.19
CA PRO A 227 -22.43 45.51 31.12
C PRO A 227 -23.56 46.13 30.23
N VAL A 228 -23.90 45.54 29.07
CA VAL A 228 -25.25 45.75 28.47
C VAL A 228 -25.87 44.45 27.95
N LYS A 229 -27.08 44.21 28.45
CA LYS A 229 -28.07 43.15 28.16
C LYS A 229 -28.82 43.36 26.82
N ARG A 230 -29.31 42.27 26.22
CA ARG A 230 -30.74 42.00 25.84
C ARG A 230 -30.83 40.66 25.06
N LYS A 231 -31.50 39.64 25.62
CA LYS A 231 -32.93 39.20 25.45
C LYS A 231 -33.19 38.53 24.07
N MET A 232 -33.51 37.22 24.03
CA MET A 232 -34.86 36.58 24.06
C MET A 232 -35.67 36.95 22.79
N GLU A 233 -36.34 36.09 22.01
CA GLU A 233 -37.23 34.91 22.19
C GLU A 233 -37.16 34.08 20.86
N ASP A 234 -37.34 32.77 20.70
CA ASP A 234 -38.31 31.73 21.14
C ASP A 234 -39.54 31.56 20.20
N GLY A 235 -39.85 30.28 19.87
CA GLY A 235 -41.08 29.77 19.20
C GLY A 235 -41.16 29.90 17.66
N GLY A 236 -41.75 29.01 16.85
CA GLY A 236 -42.57 27.81 16.99
C GLY A 236 -42.97 27.34 15.56
N GLU A 237 -43.04 26.04 15.29
CA GLU A 237 -44.27 25.29 14.94
C GLU A 237 -44.43 24.95 13.44
N ALA A 238 -45.16 23.85 13.25
CA ALA A 238 -45.30 23.01 12.05
C ALA A 238 -46.70 23.13 11.44
N GLU A 239 -46.93 22.38 10.34
CA GLU A 239 -48.15 22.21 9.52
C GLU A 239 -48.46 23.39 8.59
N GLU A 240 -48.54 23.17 7.27
CA GLU A 240 -49.71 22.77 6.46
C GLU A 240 -49.17 22.60 5.01
N ASP A 241 -49.72 21.90 4.01
CA ASP A 241 -50.99 21.23 3.82
C ASP A 241 -50.86 20.33 2.56
N ALA A 242 -51.71 19.33 2.48
CA ALA A 242 -51.81 18.38 1.39
C ALA A 242 -52.47 18.99 0.15
N ALA A 243 -51.83 18.90 -1.02
CA ALA A 243 -52.56 18.96 -2.29
C ALA A 243 -51.85 18.23 -3.44
N ARG A 244 -52.63 17.33 -4.07
CA ARG A 244 -52.59 16.96 -5.49
C ARG A 244 -51.74 15.75 -5.92
N LYS A 245 -52.16 14.56 -5.46
CA LYS A 245 -52.19 13.35 -6.32
C LYS A 245 -53.53 13.24 -7.03
N LYS A 246 -53.57 13.41 -8.36
CA LYS A 246 -54.43 12.67 -9.33
C LYS A 246 -54.29 13.26 -10.74
N LYS A 247 -54.16 12.36 -11.73
CA LYS A 247 -53.90 12.49 -13.20
C LYS A 247 -52.43 12.24 -13.52
N LEU A 248 -52.01 11.16 -14.17
CA LEU A 248 -52.67 10.34 -15.19
C LEU A 248 -52.32 8.85 -15.02
N LYS A 249 -53.33 7.99 -15.14
CA LYS A 249 -53.19 6.58 -15.51
C LYS A 249 -54.42 6.22 -16.34
N GLY A 250 -54.18 5.59 -17.48
CA GLY A 250 -55.18 4.92 -18.30
C GLY A 250 -55.64 5.73 -19.50
N ASP A 251 -55.08 5.43 -20.67
CA ASP A 251 -55.85 4.98 -21.83
C ASP A 251 -54.86 4.38 -22.84
N ASP A 252 -54.72 3.06 -22.84
CA ASP A 252 -54.58 2.26 -24.06
C ASP A 252 -54.96 0.81 -23.75
N LYS A 253 -55.64 0.21 -24.73
CA LYS A 253 -56.66 -0.85 -24.70
C LYS A 253 -56.28 -2.19 -24.07
#